data_AF-V6HVM7-F1
#
_entry.id   AF-V6HVM7-F1
#
_cell.length_a   1.000
_cell.length_b   1.000
_cell.length_c   1.000
_cell.angle_alpha   90.00
_cell.angle_beta   90.00
_cell.angle_gamma   90.00
#
_symmetry.space_group_name_H-M   'P 1'
#
loop_
_entity.id
_entity.type
_entity.pdbx_description
1 polymer ?
#
loop_
_entity_poly.entity_id
_entity_poly.type
_entity_poly.pdbx_seq_one_letter_code
_entity_poly.pdbx_strand_id
1 'polypeptide(L)'
;MEIHRILFKLFQRNGISIEREVEEFATEFQVQQPQKLTKAIRQSDNLVTIPIPNGITFKYVLILAKYLSDDTAIGVKKDDPAPLVVRINGSNHDHPTSQGFVAWAGGINSLRVATTYDTNQILIEIYLG
;
A
#
# COMPACT_ATOMS: atom_id res chain seq x y z
N MET A 1 1.18 -3.19 24.10
CA MET A 1 2.00 -4.02 23.20
C MET A 1 1.04 -4.98 22.54
N GLU A 2 0.96 -4.92 21.22
CA GLU A 2 0.00 -5.65 20.41
C GLU A 2 0.75 -6.62 19.48
N ILE A 3 0.07 -7.65 19.00
CA ILE A 3 0.63 -8.61 18.05
C ILE A 3 -0.09 -8.43 16.73
N HIS A 4 0.67 -8.08 15.70
CA HIS A 4 0.18 -8.04 14.34
C HIS A 4 0.63 -9.30 13.61
N ARG A 5 -0.31 -9.99 12.96
CA ARG A 5 -0.03 -11.15 12.11
C ARG A 5 -0.35 -10.77 10.67
N ILE A 6 0.67 -10.81 9.81
CA ILE A 6 0.50 -10.65 8.36
C ILE A 6 0.30 -12.05 7.77
N LEU A 7 -0.79 -12.23 7.04
CA LEU A 7 -1.21 -13.50 6.45
C LEU A 7 -1.22 -13.38 4.94
N PHE A 8 -0.44 -14.22 4.26
CA PHE A 8 -0.51 -14.36 2.81
C PHE A 8 -1.07 -15.74 2.49
N LYS A 9 -2.15 -15.73 1.69
CA LYS A 9 -2.83 -16.93 1.20
C LYS A 9 -2.75 -16.96 -0.30
N LEU A 10 -2.29 -18.08 -0.84
CA LEU A 10 -2.28 -18.34 -2.27
C LEU A 10 -3.51 -19.17 -2.64
N PHE A 11 -4.31 -18.64 -3.55
CA PHE A 11 -5.46 -19.34 -4.12
C PHE A 11 -5.18 -19.74 -5.56
N GLN A 12 -5.59 -20.94 -5.94
CA GLN A 12 -5.62 -21.40 -7.31
C GLN A 12 -7.08 -21.57 -7.73
N ARG A 13 -7.41 -21.13 -8.94
CA ARG A 13 -8.69 -21.36 -9.57
C ARG A 13 -8.52 -22.40 -10.69
N ASN A 14 -9.26 -23.48 -10.63
CA ASN A 14 -9.20 -24.54 -11.64
C ASN A 14 -10.14 -24.20 -12.82
N GLY A 15 -10.06 -24.93 -13.93
CA GLY A 15 -10.92 -24.73 -15.12
C GLY A 15 -12.44 -24.86 -14.90
N ILE A 16 -12.88 -25.22 -13.68
CA ILE A 16 -14.29 -25.28 -13.26
C ILE A 16 -14.64 -24.09 -12.32
N SER A 17 -13.80 -23.07 -12.27
CA SER A 17 -13.99 -21.84 -11.46
C SER A 17 -14.11 -22.06 -9.94
N ILE A 18 -13.68 -23.21 -9.43
CA ILE A 18 -13.57 -23.48 -7.98
C ILE A 18 -12.23 -22.90 -7.50
N GLU A 19 -12.29 -22.07 -6.47
CA GLU A 19 -11.12 -21.58 -5.75
C GLU A 19 -10.69 -22.55 -4.66
N ARG A 20 -9.40 -22.84 -4.61
CA ARG A 20 -8.77 -23.67 -3.58
C ARG A 20 -7.58 -22.94 -3.01
N GLU A 21 -7.47 -22.89 -1.68
CA GLU A 21 -6.25 -22.45 -1.00
C GLU A 21 -5.15 -23.50 -1.22
N VAL A 22 -4.01 -23.04 -1.72
CA VAL A 22 -2.86 -23.88 -2.05
C VAL A 22 -1.79 -23.76 -0.96
N GLU A 23 -1.58 -22.55 -0.46
CA GLU A 23 -0.53 -22.26 0.51
C GLU A 23 -0.92 -21.08 1.41
N GLU A 24 -0.47 -21.15 2.66
CA GLU A 24 -0.56 -20.08 3.63
C GLU A 24 0.81 -19.89 4.28
N PHE A 25 1.27 -18.64 4.37
CA PHE A 25 2.35 -18.29 5.28
C PHE A 25 2.00 -17.06 6.10
N ALA A 26 2.55 -17.03 7.31
CA ALA A 26 2.31 -15.96 8.26
C ALA A 26 3.62 -15.44 8.86
N THR A 27 3.63 -14.18 9.24
CA THR A 27 4.68 -13.58 10.07
C THR A 27 4.04 -12.72 11.14
N GLU A 28 4.58 -12.83 12.36
CA GLU A 28 4.10 -12.09 13.52
C GLU A 28 5.08 -10.99 13.93
N PHE A 29 4.54 -9.83 14.27
CA PHE A 29 5.28 -8.66 14.73
C PHE A 29 4.71 -8.20 16.06
N GLN A 30 5.60 -8.06 17.06
CA GLN A 30 5.27 -7.35 18.31
C GLN A 30 5.34 -5.85 18.07
N VAL A 31 4.21 -5.15 18.13
CA VAL A 31 4.11 -3.72 17.79
C VAL A 31 3.76 -2.90 19.04
N GLN A 32 4.26 -1.67 19.12
CA GLN A 32 4.04 -0.81 20.30
C GLN A 32 2.94 0.23 20.09
N GLN A 33 2.90 0.87 18.92
CA GLN A 33 1.98 1.98 18.60
C GLN A 33 1.66 2.00 17.10
N PRO A 34 0.85 1.04 16.60
CA PRO A 34 0.55 0.99 15.18
C PRO A 34 -0.19 2.24 14.71
N GLN A 35 0.04 2.62 13.46
CA GLN A 35 -0.54 3.81 12.84
C GLN A 35 -1.25 3.43 11.55
N LYS A 36 -2.41 4.04 11.32
CA LYS A 36 -3.06 4.08 10.00
C LYS A 36 -3.02 5.52 9.51
N LEU A 37 -2.32 5.76 8.41
CA LEU A 37 -2.28 7.05 7.73
C LEU A 37 -3.05 6.95 6.41
N THR A 38 -3.76 8.00 6.04
CA THR A 38 -4.52 8.05 4.79
C THR A 38 -4.28 9.37 4.07
N LYS A 39 -4.11 9.33 2.75
CA LYS A 39 -3.93 10.53 1.94
C LYS A 39 -4.54 10.33 0.55
N ALA A 40 -5.35 11.30 0.13
CA ALA A 40 -5.76 11.40 -1.26
C ALA A 40 -4.71 12.21 -2.05
N ILE A 41 -4.31 11.70 -3.22
CA ILE A 41 -3.37 12.39 -4.14
C ILE A 41 -3.82 12.22 -5.59
N ARG A 42 -3.37 13.10 -6.47
CA ARG A 42 -3.48 12.99 -7.94
C ARG A 42 -2.12 13.30 -8.58
N GLN A 43 -1.94 13.01 -9.87
CA GLN A 43 -0.65 13.23 -10.56
C GLN A 43 -0.11 14.66 -10.38
N SER A 44 -0.97 15.69 -10.42
CA SER A 44 -0.55 17.09 -10.29
C SER A 44 0.06 17.44 -8.93
N ASP A 45 -0.17 16.62 -7.90
CA ASP A 45 0.42 16.82 -6.57
C ASP A 45 1.90 16.39 -6.54
N ASN A 46 2.39 15.79 -7.64
CA ASN A 46 3.75 15.29 -7.82
C ASN A 46 4.14 14.31 -6.69
N LEU A 47 5.29 14.56 -6.06
CA LEU A 47 5.82 13.75 -4.98
C LEU A 47 5.35 14.32 -3.62
N VAL A 48 4.38 13.65 -3.01
CA VAL A 48 3.77 14.04 -1.75
C VAL A 48 4.49 13.38 -0.58
N THR A 49 4.83 14.16 0.45
CA THR A 49 5.42 13.63 1.69
C THR A 49 4.32 13.15 2.64
N ILE A 50 4.47 11.92 3.15
CA ILE A 50 3.61 11.38 4.20
C ILE A 50 4.30 11.61 5.55
N PRO A 51 3.64 12.26 6.53
CA PRO A 51 4.24 12.53 7.83
C PRO A 51 4.31 11.24 8.66
N ILE A 52 5.48 10.61 8.68
CA ILE A 52 5.76 9.46 9.55
C ILE A 52 5.97 9.98 10.99
N PRO A 53 5.23 9.50 11.99
CA PRO A 53 5.42 9.92 13.38
C PRO A 53 6.83 9.61 13.90
N ASN A 54 7.46 10.60 14.53
CA ASN A 54 8.78 10.47 15.11
C ASN A 54 8.73 9.75 16.47
N GLY A 55 9.83 9.08 16.84
CA GLY A 55 9.96 8.42 18.15
C GLY A 55 9.26 7.07 18.27
N ILE A 56 8.67 6.57 17.18
CA ILE A 56 8.06 5.24 17.11
C ILE A 56 8.91 4.35 16.20
N THR A 57 9.24 3.14 16.68
CA THR A 57 9.93 2.14 15.85
C THR A 57 8.90 1.22 15.22
N PHE A 58 8.75 1.30 13.90
CA PHE A 58 7.91 0.39 13.11
C PHE A 58 8.72 -0.80 12.61
N LYS A 59 8.11 -1.97 12.57
CA LYS A 59 8.65 -3.23 12.07
C LYS A 59 8.22 -3.54 10.65
N TYR A 60 7.11 -2.98 10.18
CA TYR A 60 6.66 -3.14 8.81
C TYR A 60 5.90 -1.90 8.30
N VAL A 61 5.77 -1.84 6.98
CA VAL A 61 4.96 -0.86 6.26
C VAL A 61 4.13 -1.60 5.21
N LEU A 62 2.81 -1.42 5.24
CA LEU A 62 1.91 -1.83 4.17
C LEU A 62 1.29 -0.59 3.54
N ILE A 63 1.31 -0.51 2.21
CA ILE A 63 0.72 0.59 1.45
C ILE A 63 -0.28 0.01 0.47
N LEU A 64 -1.49 0.56 0.48
CA LEU A 64 -2.57 0.27 -0.45
C LEU A 64 -2.97 1.56 -1.16
N ALA A 65 -3.11 1.51 -2.48
CA ALA A 65 -3.56 2.61 -3.32
C ALA A 65 -4.77 2.14 -4.13
N LYS A 66 -5.84 2.94 -4.11
CA LYS A 66 -7.12 2.63 -4.75
C LYS A 66 -7.72 3.85 -5.45
N TYR A 67 -8.46 3.64 -6.53
CA TYR A 67 -9.20 4.73 -7.16
C TYR A 67 -10.35 5.22 -6.27
N LEU A 68 -10.52 6.55 -6.16
CA LEU A 68 -11.60 7.12 -5.34
C LEU A 68 -12.96 7.22 -6.05
N SER A 69 -12.96 7.10 -7.38
CA SER A 69 -14.14 7.15 -8.22
C SER A 69 -14.01 6.22 -9.41
N ASP A 70 -15.13 5.92 -10.04
CA ASP A 70 -15.14 5.29 -11.36
C ASP A 70 -14.52 6.25 -12.40
N ASP A 71 -13.79 5.70 -13.36
CA ASP A 71 -13.33 6.40 -14.55
C ASP A 71 -13.58 5.51 -15.78
N THR A 72 -14.66 5.85 -16.49
CA THR A 72 -15.12 5.12 -17.67
C THR A 72 -14.20 5.26 -18.88
N ALA A 73 -13.34 6.29 -18.93
CA ALA A 73 -12.44 6.51 -20.06
C ALA A 73 -11.32 5.47 -20.12
N ILE A 74 -10.87 5.01 -18.95
CA ILE A 74 -9.83 3.97 -18.82
C ILE A 74 -10.37 2.66 -18.22
N GLY A 75 -11.68 2.58 -17.96
CA GLY A 75 -12.36 1.36 -17.53
C GLY A 75 -12.04 0.91 -16.10
N VAL A 76 -11.71 1.83 -15.21
CA VAL A 76 -11.45 1.53 -13.78
C VAL A 76 -12.67 1.86 -12.93
N LYS A 77 -12.87 1.09 -11.87
CA LYS A 77 -13.92 1.31 -10.87
C LYS A 77 -13.34 1.88 -9.59
N LYS A 78 -14.19 2.55 -8.82
CA LYS A 78 -13.87 2.90 -7.44
C LYS A 78 -13.42 1.65 -6.68
N ASP A 79 -12.43 1.84 -5.80
CA ASP A 79 -11.79 0.81 -4.97
C ASP A 79 -10.90 -0.19 -5.74
N ASP A 80 -10.86 -0.15 -7.08
CA ASP A 80 -9.87 -0.91 -7.85
C ASP A 80 -8.45 -0.46 -7.48
N PRO A 81 -7.43 -1.35 -7.56
CA PRO A 81 -6.06 -1.00 -7.26
C PRO A 81 -5.52 0.07 -8.22
N ALA A 82 -4.88 1.10 -7.68
CA ALA A 82 -4.39 2.23 -8.45
C ALA A 82 -2.85 2.31 -8.49
N PRO A 83 -2.24 2.79 -9.58
CA PRO A 83 -0.79 2.87 -9.69
C PRO A 83 -0.20 3.87 -8.69
N LEU A 84 0.93 3.49 -8.11
CA LEU A 84 1.62 4.26 -7.08
C LEU A 84 3.14 4.17 -7.31
N VAL A 85 3.85 5.25 -6.98
CA VAL A 85 5.31 5.27 -6.86
C VAL A 85 5.67 5.61 -5.43
N VAL A 86 6.59 4.84 -4.85
CA VAL A 86 7.02 5.00 -3.45
C VAL A 86 8.51 5.33 -3.38
N ARG A 87 8.88 6.28 -2.52
CA ARG A 87 10.26 6.51 -2.07
C ARG A 87 10.32 6.43 -0.55
N ILE A 88 11.26 5.66 -0.03
CA ILE A 88 11.46 5.47 1.41
C ILE A 88 12.82 6.00 1.85
N ASN A 89 12.92 6.40 3.11
CA ASN A 89 14.20 6.71 3.79
C ASN A 89 15.07 7.74 3.06
N GLY A 90 14.45 8.73 2.41
CA GLY A 90 15.16 9.79 1.68
C GLY A 90 15.84 9.32 0.39
N SER A 91 15.59 8.08 -0.05
CA SER A 91 16.12 7.54 -1.29
C SER A 91 15.64 8.33 -2.51
N ASN A 92 16.50 8.45 -3.52
CA ASN A 92 16.13 8.96 -4.84
C ASN A 92 15.64 7.85 -5.80
N HIS A 93 15.61 6.61 -5.34
CA HIS A 93 15.11 5.48 -6.13
C HIS A 93 13.60 5.37 -6.04
N ASP A 94 12.95 5.35 -7.20
CA ASP A 94 11.52 5.11 -7.34
C ASP A 94 11.22 3.61 -7.27
N HIS A 95 10.21 3.25 -6.48
CA HIS A 95 9.61 1.93 -6.45
C HIS A 95 8.19 2.01 -7.04
N PRO A 96 8.04 1.87 -8.38
CA PRO A 96 6.73 1.88 -9.01
C PRO A 96 5.98 0.57 -8.73
N THR A 97 4.69 0.68 -8.44
CA THR A 97 3.74 -0.44 -8.33
C THR A 97 2.51 -0.13 -9.17
N SER A 98 2.24 -0.96 -10.18
CA SER A 98 1.06 -0.79 -11.04
C SER A 98 -0.24 -1.27 -10.38
N GLN A 99 -0.11 -2.08 -9.32
CA GLN A 99 -1.23 -2.70 -8.60
C GLN A 99 -1.48 -2.05 -7.24
N GLY A 100 -0.86 -0.89 -6.97
CA GLY A 100 -1.16 -0.11 -5.76
C GLY A 100 -0.87 -0.80 -4.45
N PHE A 101 -0.08 -1.88 -4.43
CA PHE A 101 0.27 -2.61 -3.23
C PHE A 101 1.78 -2.65 -3.03
N VAL A 102 2.21 -2.33 -1.81
CA VAL A 102 3.59 -2.51 -1.35
C VAL A 102 3.56 -3.06 0.06
N ALA A 103 4.34 -4.12 0.29
CA ALA A 103 4.62 -4.63 1.62
C ALA A 103 6.13 -4.59 1.86
N TRP A 104 6.54 -3.98 2.97
CA TRP A 104 7.93 -3.85 3.35
C TRP A 104 8.11 -4.32 4.79
N ALA A 105 8.97 -5.32 5.00
CA ALA A 105 9.41 -5.73 6.32
C ALA A 105 10.64 -4.90 6.71
N GLY A 106 10.53 -4.15 7.80
CA GLY A 106 11.51 -3.16 8.25
C GLY A 106 10.85 -1.81 8.51
N GLY A 107 11.49 -1.01 9.36
CA GLY A 107 11.06 0.35 9.65
C GLY A 107 11.40 1.33 8.54
N ILE A 108 10.69 2.46 8.53
CA ILE A 108 10.98 3.61 7.68
C ILE A 108 11.03 4.87 8.53
N ASN A 109 11.84 5.83 8.09
CA ASN A 109 12.01 7.14 8.73
C ASN A 109 11.40 8.26 7.88
N SER A 110 11.17 8.00 6.59
CA SER A 110 10.46 8.92 5.71
C SER A 110 9.76 8.15 4.59
N LEU A 111 8.65 8.71 4.12
CA LEU A 111 7.86 8.17 3.04
C LEU A 111 7.40 9.30 2.12
N ARG A 112 7.62 9.11 0.82
CA ARG A 112 7.02 9.94 -0.21
C ARG A 112 6.31 9.07 -1.22
N VAL A 113 5.21 9.60 -1.74
CA VAL A 113 4.32 8.89 -2.64
C VAL A 113 3.96 9.78 -3.83
N ALA A 114 3.81 9.18 -5.00
CA ALA A 114 3.31 9.84 -6.19
C ALA A 114 2.41 8.87 -6.95
N THR A 115 1.59 9.39 -7.87
CA THR A 115 0.81 8.56 -8.80
C THR A 115 0.95 9.08 -10.21
N THR A 116 0.84 8.18 -11.17
CA THR A 116 0.74 8.54 -12.60
C THR A 116 -0.68 8.83 -13.03
N TYR A 117 -1.69 8.59 -12.17
CA TYR A 117 -3.10 8.79 -12.49
C TYR A 117 -3.48 10.27 -12.43
N ASP A 118 -3.94 10.79 -13.56
CA ASP A 118 -4.14 12.22 -13.83
C ASP A 118 -5.62 12.63 -13.88
N THR A 119 -6.54 11.70 -14.16
CA THR A 119 -7.98 12.02 -14.26
C THR A 119 -8.58 12.47 -12.93
N ASN A 120 -8.27 11.78 -11.82
CA ASN A 120 -8.83 12.07 -10.49
C ASN A 120 -7.84 11.71 -9.38
N GLN A 121 -8.31 11.73 -8.13
CA GLN A 121 -7.54 11.32 -6.97
C GLN A 121 -7.57 9.80 -6.78
N ILE A 122 -6.48 9.29 -6.22
CA ILE A 122 -6.39 7.97 -5.61
C ILE A 122 -6.34 8.13 -4.10
N LEU A 123 -6.87 7.17 -3.36
CA LEU A 123 -6.68 7.06 -1.91
C LEU A 123 -5.49 6.16 -1.63
N ILE A 124 -4.57 6.64 -0.81
CA ILE A 124 -3.47 5.86 -0.27
C ILE A 124 -3.76 5.59 1.20
N GLU A 125 -3.76 4.33 1.59
CA GLU A 125 -3.82 3.86 2.97
C GLU A 125 -2.47 3.23 3.35
N ILE A 126 -1.90 3.66 4.47
CA ILE A 126 -0.59 3.24 4.94
C ILE A 126 -0.74 2.71 6.35
N TYR A 127 -0.31 1.48 6.55
CA TYR A 127 -0.34 0.79 7.83
C TYR A 127 1.10 0.61 8.31
N LEU A 128 1.40 1.20 9.46
CA LEU A 128 2.69 1.11 10.13
C LEU A 128 2.49 0.32 11.42
N GLY A 129 3.30 -0.72 11.63
CA GLY A 129 3.29 -1.52 12.86
C GLY A 129 4.70 -1.93 13.22
#